data_AF-A0A4Z0AAE3-F1
#
_entry.id   AF-A0A4Z0AAE3-F1
#
_cell.length_a   1.000
_cell.length_b   1.000
_cell.length_c   1.000
_cell.angle_alpha   90.00
_cell.angle_beta   90.00
_cell.angle_gamma   90.00
#
_symmetry.space_group_name_H-M   'P 1'
#
loop_
_entity.id
_entity.type
_entity.pdbx_description
1 polymer ?
#
loop_
_entity_poly.entity_id
_entity_poly.type
_entity_poly.pdbx_seq_one_letter_code
_entity_poly.pdbx_strand_id
1 'polypeptide(L)'
;MELAVKVLCKAHLSAKFKGDLRPVFEEQRAMRITHGRKGFLPLHASWHDSDYLYLATEYYPNGDLMKEMRQWRKIPSSHARFYAAEILLALDALHKLGIIHRDIKPQNLLFDREGHLSLADFGLARVFDKPECESTDFPVQSLGTPHSSKLPHGFTNTGCGTLSYMAPEAHQHKPYSFSVDFWSLGVLLYEMLTGRLPYGDSKQSKGIPGAVISDELTFQEFDRVNDVTQDFLRSVMAKDPNARLTVAEMKAHPYFETM
;
A
#
# COMPACT_ATOMS: atom_id res chain seq x y z
N MET A 1 17.39 -15.24 16.24
CA MET A 1 16.67 -14.62 15.12
C MET A 1 15.52 -15.53 14.77
N GLU A 2 14.29 -15.03 14.87
CA GLU A 2 13.08 -15.79 14.51
C GLU A 2 12.63 -15.34 13.13
N LEU A 3 12.17 -16.28 12.31
CA LEU A 3 11.74 -16.04 10.93
C LEU A 3 10.27 -16.41 10.75
N ALA A 4 9.57 -15.65 9.91
CA ALA A 4 8.27 -16.02 9.39
C ALA A 4 8.45 -16.54 7.96
N VAL A 5 7.93 -17.73 7.65
CA VAL A 5 8.06 -18.33 6.31
C VAL A 5 6.70 -18.36 5.63
N LYS A 6 6.55 -17.56 4.57
CA LYS A 6 5.39 -17.61 3.66
C LYS A 6 5.60 -18.76 2.68
N VAL A 7 4.70 -19.74 2.70
CA VAL A 7 4.73 -20.93 1.82
C VAL A 7 3.64 -20.79 0.76
N LEU A 8 4.02 -20.83 -0.51
CA LEU A 8 3.12 -20.61 -1.65
C LEU A 8 3.08 -21.84 -2.55
N CYS A 9 1.91 -22.48 -2.67
CA CYS A 9 1.71 -23.63 -3.55
C CYS A 9 1.71 -23.21 -5.03
N LYS A 10 2.61 -23.77 -5.84
CA LYS A 10 2.74 -23.45 -7.26
C LYS A 10 1.51 -23.83 -8.07
N ALA A 11 0.85 -24.94 -7.73
CA ALA A 11 -0.40 -25.34 -8.40
C ALA A 11 -1.51 -24.29 -8.17
N HIS A 12 -1.65 -23.79 -6.93
CA HIS A 12 -2.60 -22.73 -6.61
C HIS A 12 -2.24 -21.40 -7.29
N LEU A 13 -0.96 -21.04 -7.31
CA LEU A 13 -0.49 -19.83 -7.99
C LEU A 13 -0.73 -19.90 -9.50
N SER A 14 -0.42 -21.04 -10.12
CA SER A 14 -0.67 -21.29 -11.53
C SER A 14 -2.16 -21.20 -11.85
N ALA A 15 -3.04 -21.79 -11.04
CA ALA A 15 -4.48 -21.65 -11.22
C ALA A 15 -4.96 -20.19 -11.07
N LYS A 16 -4.49 -19.50 -10.01
CA LYS A 16 -4.85 -18.11 -9.70
C LYS A 16 -4.44 -17.13 -10.82
N PHE A 17 -3.24 -17.32 -11.36
CA PHE A 17 -2.65 -16.44 -12.36
C PHE A 17 -2.68 -17.02 -13.78
N LYS A 18 -3.50 -18.05 -14.03
CA LYS A 18 -3.65 -18.69 -15.36
C LYS A 18 -2.31 -19.11 -15.98
N GLY A 19 -1.42 -19.67 -15.17
CA GLY A 19 -0.07 -20.11 -15.53
C GLY A 19 1.00 -19.03 -15.38
N ASP A 20 0.65 -17.78 -15.13
CA ASP A 20 1.60 -16.67 -15.00
C ASP A 20 2.16 -16.53 -13.58
N LEU A 21 3.36 -17.07 -13.33
CA LEU A 21 4.01 -16.94 -12.02
C LEU A 21 4.76 -15.61 -11.83
N ARG A 22 4.80 -14.70 -12.82
CA ARG A 22 5.48 -13.40 -12.72
C ARG A 22 5.07 -12.57 -11.49
N PRO A 23 3.78 -12.50 -11.09
CA PRO A 23 3.39 -11.71 -9.92
C PRO A 23 4.13 -12.12 -8.63
N VAL A 24 4.50 -13.40 -8.49
CA VAL A 24 5.24 -13.89 -7.31
C VAL A 24 6.71 -13.48 -7.38
N PHE A 25 7.30 -13.48 -8.57
CA PHE A 25 8.66 -12.96 -8.77
C PHE A 25 8.71 -11.44 -8.58
N GLU A 26 7.65 -10.71 -8.92
CA GLU A 26 7.53 -9.29 -8.63
C GLU A 26 7.45 -9.01 -7.13
N GLU A 27 6.70 -9.80 -6.36
CA GLU A 27 6.69 -9.73 -4.90
C GLU A 27 8.10 -9.93 -4.33
N GLN A 28 8.77 -11.02 -4.71
CA GLN A 28 10.14 -11.31 -4.29
C GLN A 28 11.10 -10.19 -4.69
N ARG A 29 10.96 -9.65 -5.91
CA ARG A 29 11.80 -8.56 -6.44
C ARG A 29 11.63 -7.30 -5.61
N ALA A 30 10.39 -6.89 -5.33
CA ALA A 30 10.10 -5.72 -4.51
C ALA A 30 10.75 -5.86 -3.12
N MET A 31 10.58 -7.02 -2.47
CA MET A 31 11.18 -7.29 -1.16
C MET A 31 12.72 -7.27 -1.18
N ARG A 32 13.34 -7.74 -2.27
CA ARG A 32 14.81 -7.66 -2.43
C ARG A 32 15.29 -6.22 -2.59
N ILE A 33 14.55 -5.39 -3.32
CA ILE A 33 14.89 -3.96 -3.54
C ILE A 33 14.76 -3.15 -2.23
N THR A 34 13.77 -3.50 -1.40
CA THR A 34 13.52 -2.82 -0.12
C THR A 34 14.31 -3.38 1.05
N HIS A 35 14.95 -4.56 0.91
CA HIS A 35 15.72 -5.20 1.98
C HIS A 35 16.76 -4.27 2.62
N GLY A 36 16.82 -4.28 3.96
CA GLY A 36 17.75 -3.47 4.74
C GLY A 36 17.35 -1.99 4.90
N ARG A 37 16.21 -1.56 4.33
CA ARG A 37 15.67 -0.21 4.51
C ARG A 37 14.65 -0.19 5.65
N LYS A 38 14.66 0.88 6.45
CA LYS A 38 13.65 1.10 7.50
C LYS A 38 12.24 1.22 6.91
N GLY A 39 11.24 0.75 7.65
CA GLY A 39 9.83 0.80 7.25
C GLY A 39 9.40 -0.31 6.29
N PHE A 40 10.23 -1.32 6.05
CA PHE A 40 9.92 -2.46 5.19
C PHE A 40 10.30 -3.78 5.84
N LEU A 41 9.45 -4.79 5.71
CA LEU A 41 9.70 -6.13 6.25
C LEU A 41 10.91 -6.78 5.54
N PRO A 42 11.99 -7.14 6.26
CA PRO A 42 13.16 -7.74 5.66
C PRO A 42 12.90 -9.16 5.12
N LEU A 43 13.29 -9.39 3.85
CA LEU A 43 13.40 -10.75 3.28
C LEU A 43 14.80 -11.31 3.54
N HIS A 44 14.93 -12.31 4.41
CA HIS A 44 16.23 -12.93 4.70
C HIS A 44 16.63 -13.97 3.67
N ALA A 45 15.67 -14.75 3.17
CA ALA A 45 15.93 -15.79 2.18
C ALA A 45 14.67 -16.12 1.37
N SER A 46 14.88 -16.70 0.19
CA SER A 46 13.80 -17.24 -0.64
C SER A 46 14.30 -18.46 -1.39
N TRP A 47 13.50 -19.52 -1.45
CA TRP A 47 13.84 -20.77 -2.15
C TRP A 47 12.58 -21.45 -2.69
N HIS A 48 12.74 -22.57 -3.39
CA HIS A 48 11.63 -23.38 -3.89
C HIS A 48 12.00 -24.85 -3.99
N ASP A 49 11.01 -25.72 -3.98
CA ASP A 49 11.15 -27.15 -4.32
C ASP A 49 10.35 -27.47 -5.59
N SER A 50 9.83 -28.70 -5.75
CA SER A 50 8.94 -29.07 -6.86
C SER A 50 7.60 -28.33 -6.81
N ASP A 51 7.03 -28.15 -5.62
CA ASP A 51 5.60 -27.85 -5.42
C ASP A 51 5.36 -26.47 -4.79
N TYR A 52 6.34 -25.91 -4.09
CA TYR A 52 6.21 -24.69 -3.28
C TYR A 52 7.29 -23.66 -3.56
N LEU A 53 6.94 -22.39 -3.36
CA LEU A 53 7.86 -21.26 -3.22
C LEU A 53 7.85 -20.81 -1.75
N TYR A 54 9.00 -20.40 -1.24
CA TYR A 54 9.19 -20.01 0.15
C TYR A 54 9.82 -18.63 0.22
N LEU A 55 9.24 -17.75 1.03
CA LEU A 55 9.79 -16.44 1.37
C LEU A 55 9.98 -16.40 2.90
N ALA A 56 11.24 -16.38 3.35
CA ALA A 56 11.57 -16.23 4.77
C ALA A 56 11.85 -14.77 5.10
N THR A 57 10.98 -14.18 5.90
CA THR A 57 11.09 -12.81 6.39
C THR A 57 11.45 -12.79 7.86
N GLU A 58 11.81 -11.61 8.35
CA GLU A 58 11.91 -11.40 9.80
C GLU A 58 10.56 -11.68 10.47
N TYR A 59 10.58 -12.25 11.68
CA TYR A 59 9.37 -12.43 12.49
C TYR A 59 9.16 -11.25 13.43
N TYR A 60 7.99 -10.63 13.31
CA TYR A 60 7.54 -9.51 14.11
C TYR A 60 6.42 -9.95 15.08
N PRO A 61 6.73 -10.11 16.39
CA PRO A 61 5.80 -10.70 17.36
C PRO A 61 4.64 -9.79 17.77
N ASN A 62 4.79 -8.47 17.57
CA ASN A 62 3.82 -7.48 18.02
C ASN A 62 2.52 -7.50 17.20
N GLY A 63 2.54 -8.10 16.01
CA GLY A 63 1.40 -8.28 15.12
C GLY A 63 1.23 -7.11 14.15
N ASP A 64 0.01 -6.97 13.64
CA ASP A 64 -0.33 -5.97 12.62
C ASP A 64 -1.14 -4.79 13.19
N LEU A 65 -1.22 -3.71 12.43
CA LEU A 65 -2.01 -2.53 12.77
C LEU A 65 -3.51 -2.84 12.90
N MET A 66 -4.01 -3.87 12.19
CA MET A 66 -5.41 -4.30 12.33
C MET A 66 -5.72 -4.78 13.76
N LYS A 67 -4.81 -5.55 14.37
CA LYS A 67 -4.91 -6.02 15.75
C LYS A 67 -4.95 -4.84 16.72
N GLU A 68 -4.09 -3.85 16.53
CA GLU A 68 -4.05 -2.62 17.34
C GLU A 68 -5.37 -1.84 17.21
N MET A 69 -5.85 -1.62 15.98
CA MET A 69 -7.11 -0.92 15.71
C MET A 69 -8.32 -1.61 16.37
N ARG A 70 -8.35 -2.95 16.40
CA ARG A 70 -9.41 -3.72 17.09
C ARG A 70 -9.38 -3.53 18.60
N GLN A 71 -8.20 -3.40 19.20
CA GLN A 71 -8.06 -3.21 20.65
C GLN A 71 -8.54 -1.81 21.08
N TRP A 72 -8.14 -0.77 20.34
CA TRP A 72 -8.49 0.61 20.67
C TRP A 72 -9.90 1.01 20.22
N ARG A 73 -10.45 0.37 19.18
CA ARG A 73 -11.62 0.79 18.39
C ARG A 73 -11.42 2.12 17.65
N LYS A 74 -10.88 3.14 18.32
CA LYS A 74 -10.40 4.41 17.75
C LYS A 74 -8.99 4.67 18.27
N ILE A 75 -8.01 4.77 17.38
CA ILE A 75 -6.63 5.07 17.75
C ILE A 75 -6.54 6.55 18.17
N PRO A 76 -5.87 6.88 19.29
CA PRO A 76 -5.66 8.27 19.69
C PRO A 76 -4.98 9.10 18.60
N SER A 77 -5.39 10.35 18.42
CA SER A 77 -4.92 11.19 17.30
C SER A 77 -3.39 11.35 17.24
N SER A 78 -2.71 11.37 18.39
CA SER A 78 -1.24 11.41 18.43
C SER A 78 -0.59 10.15 17.85
N HIS A 79 -1.15 8.97 18.15
CA HIS A 79 -0.65 7.69 17.63
C HIS A 79 -1.00 7.54 16.16
N ALA A 80 -2.23 7.89 15.76
CA ALA A 80 -2.66 7.86 14.37
C ALA A 80 -1.80 8.79 13.50
N ARG A 81 -1.39 9.96 14.01
CA ARG A 81 -0.44 10.86 13.34
C ARG A 81 0.94 10.24 13.21
N PHE A 82 1.46 9.65 14.28
CA PHE A 82 2.76 8.97 14.26
C PHE A 82 2.79 7.83 13.23
N TYR A 83 1.80 6.94 13.27
CA TYR A 83 1.64 5.86 12.30
C TYR A 83 1.49 6.38 10.87
N ALA A 84 0.67 7.41 10.65
CA ALA A 84 0.53 8.02 9.32
C ALA A 84 1.84 8.61 8.80
N ALA A 85 2.68 9.17 9.67
CA ALA A 85 3.99 9.70 9.29
C ALA A 85 4.95 8.58 8.86
N GLU A 86 5.02 7.48 9.61
CA GLU A 86 5.85 6.33 9.25
C GLU A 86 5.42 5.72 7.92
N ILE A 87 4.12 5.56 7.72
CA ILE A 87 3.56 5.04 6.46
C ILE A 87 3.87 6.00 5.30
N LEU A 88 3.68 7.32 5.49
CA LEU A 88 4.01 8.33 4.48
C LEU A 88 5.49 8.28 4.08
N LEU A 89 6.39 8.13 5.05
CA LEU A 89 7.83 8.02 4.80
C LEU A 89 8.20 6.71 4.08
N ALA A 90 7.59 5.59 4.47
CA ALA A 90 7.79 4.31 3.82
C ALA A 90 7.27 4.34 2.36
N LEU A 91 6.10 4.93 2.12
CA LEU A 91 5.55 5.11 0.77
C LEU A 91 6.42 6.01 -0.10
N ASP A 92 6.88 7.16 0.42
CA ASP A 92 7.81 8.04 -0.31
C ASP A 92 9.10 7.29 -0.70
N ALA A 93 9.68 6.53 0.23
CA ALA A 93 10.86 5.73 -0.03
C ALA A 93 10.58 4.63 -1.08
N LEU A 94 9.42 3.98 -1.02
CA LEU A 94 9.01 2.94 -1.95
C LEU A 94 8.81 3.49 -3.38
N HIS A 95 8.13 4.63 -3.49
CA HIS A 95 7.85 5.29 -4.77
C HIS A 95 9.13 5.79 -5.44
N LYS A 96 10.12 6.28 -4.67
CA LYS A 96 11.46 6.64 -5.16
C LYS A 96 12.26 5.45 -5.71
N LEU A 97 11.89 4.24 -5.32
CA LEU A 97 12.45 2.99 -5.89
C LEU A 97 11.69 2.52 -7.13
N GLY A 98 10.69 3.29 -7.59
CA GLY A 98 9.85 2.93 -8.73
C GLY A 98 8.85 1.83 -8.41
N ILE A 99 8.44 1.67 -7.16
CA ILE A 99 7.50 0.61 -6.75
C ILE A 99 6.18 1.24 -6.30
N ILE A 100 5.05 0.74 -6.81
CA ILE A 100 3.71 1.03 -6.26
C ILE A 100 3.26 -0.18 -5.46
N HIS A 101 2.75 0.02 -4.24
CA HIS A 101 2.33 -1.09 -3.36
C HIS A 101 0.95 -1.65 -3.74
N ARG A 102 -0.04 -0.79 -3.98
CA ARG A 102 -1.42 -1.10 -4.40
C ARG A 102 -2.29 -1.90 -3.41
N ASP A 103 -1.84 -2.11 -2.17
CA ASP A 103 -2.61 -2.82 -1.13
C ASP A 103 -2.25 -2.35 0.27
N ILE A 104 -2.18 -1.03 0.46
CA ILE A 104 -1.97 -0.42 1.78
C ILE A 104 -3.25 -0.58 2.60
N LYS A 105 -3.14 -1.28 3.71
CA LYS A 105 -4.24 -1.60 4.64
C LYS A 105 -3.68 -2.04 6.00
N PRO A 106 -4.48 -2.05 7.08
CA PRO A 106 -4.00 -2.35 8.42
C PRO A 106 -3.31 -3.72 8.55
N GLN A 107 -3.73 -4.73 7.79
CA GLN A 107 -3.17 -6.09 7.84
C GLN A 107 -1.76 -6.20 7.25
N ASN A 108 -1.39 -5.26 6.38
CA ASN A 108 -0.10 -5.24 5.67
C ASN A 108 0.92 -4.31 6.36
N LEU A 109 0.60 -3.84 7.57
CA LEU A 109 1.43 -2.96 8.37
C LEU A 109 1.76 -3.67 9.67
N LEU A 110 2.99 -4.16 9.80
CA LEU A 110 3.45 -4.92 10.96
C LEU A 110 4.24 -4.03 11.90
N PHE A 111 4.12 -4.27 13.21
CA PHE A 111 4.96 -3.64 14.21
C PHE A 111 6.25 -4.43 14.38
N ASP A 112 7.40 -3.79 14.17
CA ASP A 112 8.70 -4.37 14.48
C ASP A 112 8.90 -4.54 16.00
N ARG A 113 10.08 -5.01 16.41
CA ARG A 113 10.39 -5.31 17.82
C ARG A 113 10.44 -4.03 18.68
N GLU A 114 10.73 -2.90 18.04
CA GLU A 114 10.83 -1.57 18.63
C GLU A 114 9.48 -0.83 18.67
N GLY A 115 8.46 -1.35 17.96
CA GLY A 115 7.11 -0.81 17.91
C GLY A 115 6.86 0.16 16.74
N HIS A 116 7.76 0.20 15.76
CA HIS A 116 7.60 0.99 14.54
C HIS A 116 6.89 0.19 13.44
N LEU A 117 6.19 0.89 12.54
CA LEU A 117 5.51 0.25 11.43
C LEU A 117 6.47 -0.12 10.30
N SER A 118 6.25 -1.32 9.76
CA SER A 118 6.90 -1.84 8.57
C SER A 118 5.87 -2.34 7.56
N LEU A 119 6.02 -1.93 6.30
CA LEU A 119 5.23 -2.44 5.20
C LEU A 119 5.56 -3.91 4.92
N ALA A 120 4.53 -4.72 4.86
CA ALA A 120 4.56 -6.14 4.55
C ALA A 120 3.66 -6.46 3.34
N ASP A 121 3.86 -7.64 2.76
CA ASP A 121 3.09 -8.18 1.63
C ASP A 121 3.12 -7.35 0.33
N PHE A 122 4.13 -7.60 -0.49
CA PHE A 122 4.28 -7.01 -1.82
C PHE A 122 3.58 -7.84 -2.92
N GLY A 123 2.66 -8.75 -2.56
CA GLY A 123 1.98 -9.65 -3.51
C GLY A 123 1.16 -8.94 -4.59
N LEU A 124 0.81 -7.68 -4.38
CA LEU A 124 0.15 -6.81 -5.36
C LEU A 124 1.02 -5.63 -5.80
N ALA A 125 2.29 -5.56 -5.40
CA ALA A 125 3.17 -4.49 -5.81
C ALA A 125 3.41 -4.51 -7.33
N ARG A 126 3.87 -3.39 -7.87
CA ARG A 126 4.37 -3.30 -9.25
C ARG A 126 5.69 -2.56 -9.24
N VAL A 127 6.74 -3.19 -9.75
CA VAL A 127 8.06 -2.59 -9.91
C VAL A 127 8.15 -2.00 -11.32
N PHE A 128 8.55 -0.73 -11.41
CA PHE A 128 8.84 -0.04 -12.65
C PHE A 128 10.35 0.16 -12.74
N ASP A 129 10.98 -0.39 -13.78
CA ASP A 129 12.41 -0.21 -14.03
C ASP A 129 12.71 1.27 -14.23
N LYS A 130 13.87 1.79 -13.80
CA LYS A 130 14.18 3.18 -14.14
C LYS A 130 14.24 3.32 -15.67
N PRO A 131 13.74 4.42 -16.26
CA PRO A 131 14.00 4.68 -17.67
C PRO A 131 15.51 4.64 -17.87
N GLU A 132 15.97 3.81 -18.80
CA GLU A 132 17.39 3.59 -19.05
C GLU A 132 18.09 4.94 -19.25
N CYS A 133 18.99 5.31 -18.34
CA CYS A 133 20.08 6.20 -18.69
C CYS A 133 21.09 5.35 -19.45
N GLU A 134 21.34 5.69 -20.72
CA GLU A 134 22.33 5.04 -21.59
C GLU A 134 23.67 4.81 -20.85
N SER A 135 23.92 3.58 -20.39
CA SER A 135 25.26 3.08 -20.05
C SER A 135 25.24 1.56 -19.78
N THR A 136 25.53 0.84 -20.87
CA THR A 136 26.42 -0.31 -21.03
C THR A 136 26.66 -1.32 -19.90
N ASP A 137 26.48 -2.60 -20.30
CA ASP A 137 27.31 -3.77 -19.96
C ASP A 137 26.84 -4.81 -18.94
N PHE A 138 25.54 -5.14 -18.87
CA PHE A 138 25.13 -6.52 -18.52
C PHE A 138 23.76 -6.87 -19.13
N PRO A 139 23.59 -8.02 -19.82
CA PRO A 139 22.28 -8.49 -20.21
C PRO A 139 21.56 -9.03 -18.98
N VAL A 140 20.91 -8.14 -18.23
CA VAL A 140 19.73 -8.57 -17.47
C VAL A 140 18.70 -8.87 -18.54
N GLN A 141 18.31 -10.14 -18.70
CA GLN A 141 17.11 -10.46 -19.44
C GLN A 141 15.97 -9.75 -18.73
N SER A 142 15.64 -8.55 -19.21
CA SER A 142 14.42 -7.85 -18.88
C SER A 142 13.32 -8.83 -19.19
N LEU A 143 12.76 -9.44 -18.14
CA LEU A 143 11.48 -10.13 -18.18
C LEU A 143 10.45 -9.04 -18.46
N GLY A 144 10.46 -8.54 -19.69
CA GLY A 144 9.54 -7.55 -20.19
C GLY A 144 8.15 -8.10 -19.95
N THR A 145 7.37 -7.40 -19.12
CA THR A 145 6.00 -7.76 -18.85
C THR A 145 5.23 -7.75 -20.17
N PRO A 146 4.62 -8.86 -20.63
CA PRO A 146 3.77 -8.88 -21.82
C PRO A 146 2.40 -8.22 -21.60
N HIS A 147 2.29 -7.37 -20.57
CA HIS A 147 1.10 -6.59 -20.25
C HIS A 147 1.37 -5.08 -20.26
N SER A 148 2.45 -4.63 -20.92
CA SER A 148 2.56 -3.25 -21.35
C SER A 148 1.58 -3.00 -22.49
N SER A 149 0.33 -2.75 -22.10
CA SER A 149 -0.51 -1.73 -22.71
C SER A 149 0.33 -0.48 -23.06
N LYS A 150 -0.10 0.31 -24.04
CA LYS A 150 0.50 1.58 -24.50
C LYS A 150 0.60 2.68 -23.42
N LEU A 151 0.69 2.32 -22.14
CA LEU A 151 0.69 3.23 -21.01
C LEU A 151 2.09 3.83 -20.82
N PRO A 152 2.17 5.10 -20.39
CA PRO A 152 3.43 5.71 -20.02
C PRO A 152 4.15 4.94 -18.91
N HIS A 153 5.46 5.11 -18.82
CA HIS A 153 6.27 4.60 -17.72
C HIS A 153 5.70 5.06 -16.35
N GLY A 154 5.66 4.16 -15.36
CA GLY A 154 5.09 4.46 -14.04
C GLY A 154 3.56 4.37 -13.97
N PHE A 155 2.89 3.95 -15.05
CA PHE A 155 1.43 3.75 -15.06
C PHE A 155 1.01 2.29 -15.19
N THR A 156 -0.15 2.00 -14.63
CA THR A 156 -0.83 0.70 -14.69
C THR A 156 -2.34 0.91 -14.70
N ASN A 157 -3.11 -0.06 -15.19
CA ASN A 157 -4.58 -0.02 -15.17
C ASN A 157 -5.21 -1.31 -14.60
N THR A 158 -4.40 -2.18 -14.00
CA THR A 158 -4.88 -3.42 -13.38
C THR A 158 -5.76 -3.10 -12.17
N GLY A 159 -7.01 -3.57 -12.15
CA GLY A 159 -7.85 -3.49 -10.95
C GLY A 159 -7.42 -4.54 -9.93
N CYS A 160 -6.72 -4.12 -8.87
CA CYS A 160 -6.31 -4.98 -7.76
C CYS A 160 -6.22 -4.17 -6.46
N GLY A 161 -6.25 -4.87 -5.34
CA GLY A 161 -6.22 -4.29 -4.00
C GLY A 161 -7.49 -4.61 -3.22
N THR A 162 -7.52 -4.16 -1.96
CA THR A 162 -8.70 -4.29 -1.10
C THR A 162 -9.68 -3.16 -1.41
N LEU A 163 -10.89 -3.50 -1.87
CA LEU A 163 -11.86 -2.53 -2.45
C LEU A 163 -12.09 -1.27 -1.60
N SER A 164 -12.14 -1.41 -0.28
CA SER A 164 -12.37 -0.29 0.65
C SER A 164 -11.22 0.72 0.72
N TYR A 165 -10.00 0.31 0.36
CA TYR A 165 -8.79 1.15 0.37
C TYR A 165 -8.34 1.58 -1.03
N MET A 166 -8.94 1.01 -2.09
CA MET A 166 -8.60 1.36 -3.48
C MET A 166 -9.07 2.77 -3.85
N ALA A 167 -8.24 3.49 -4.60
CA ALA A 167 -8.54 4.82 -5.12
C ALA A 167 -9.62 4.79 -6.23
N PRO A 168 -10.34 5.91 -6.47
CA PRO A 168 -11.40 5.98 -7.47
C PRO A 168 -10.95 5.60 -8.89
N GLU A 169 -9.76 6.07 -9.30
CA GLU A 169 -9.18 5.78 -10.60
C GLU A 169 -8.87 4.29 -10.80
N ALA A 170 -8.52 3.58 -9.73
CA ALA A 170 -8.26 2.14 -9.76
C ALA A 170 -9.57 1.33 -9.87
N HIS A 171 -10.63 1.74 -9.17
CA HIS A 171 -11.99 1.17 -9.34
C HIS A 171 -12.55 1.39 -10.74
N GLN A 172 -12.21 2.51 -11.37
CA GLN A 172 -12.66 2.86 -12.72
C GLN A 172 -11.81 2.21 -13.83
N HIS A 173 -10.80 1.41 -13.48
CA HIS A 173 -9.83 0.83 -14.42
C HIS A 173 -9.15 1.87 -15.32
N LYS A 174 -9.05 3.11 -14.86
CA LYS A 174 -8.30 4.16 -15.53
C LYS A 174 -6.80 3.91 -15.33
N PRO A 175 -5.93 4.39 -16.23
CA PRO A 175 -4.51 4.44 -15.95
C PRO A 175 -4.25 5.23 -14.66
N TYR A 176 -3.50 4.64 -13.74
CA TYR A 176 -3.14 5.22 -12.46
C TYR A 176 -1.65 5.01 -12.18
N SER A 177 -1.12 5.79 -11.24
CA SER A 177 0.29 5.80 -10.85
C SER A 177 0.42 5.79 -9.32
N PHE A 178 1.57 6.20 -8.78
CA PHE A 178 1.96 6.11 -7.37
C PHE A 178 0.97 6.73 -6.37
N SER A 179 0.20 7.75 -6.78
CA SER A 179 -0.73 8.47 -5.91
C SER A 179 -1.87 7.62 -5.34
N VAL A 180 -2.12 6.41 -5.87
CA VAL A 180 -3.13 5.49 -5.32
C VAL A 180 -2.77 5.00 -3.92
N ASP A 181 -1.48 4.86 -3.60
CA ASP A 181 -1.07 4.41 -2.26
C ASP A 181 -1.33 5.50 -1.21
N PHE A 182 -1.22 6.78 -1.59
CA PHE A 182 -1.54 7.89 -0.70
C PHE A 182 -3.04 8.02 -0.44
N TRP A 183 -3.89 7.69 -1.42
CA TRP A 183 -5.33 7.56 -1.17
C TRP A 183 -5.58 6.49 -0.09
N SER A 184 -4.94 5.33 -0.21
CA SER A 184 -5.08 4.25 0.77
C SER A 184 -4.57 4.65 2.16
N LEU A 185 -3.50 5.44 2.27
CA LEU A 185 -3.07 6.08 3.52
C LEU A 185 -4.17 6.98 4.11
N GLY A 186 -4.84 7.79 3.29
CA GLY A 186 -5.97 8.62 3.72
C GLY A 186 -7.12 7.79 4.28
N VAL A 187 -7.52 6.72 3.57
CA VAL A 187 -8.56 5.78 4.04
C VAL A 187 -8.17 5.18 5.39
N LEU A 188 -6.93 4.71 5.50
CA LEU A 188 -6.40 4.10 6.71
C LEU A 188 -6.40 5.09 7.89
N LEU A 189 -5.96 6.33 7.67
CA LEU A 189 -5.97 7.36 8.70
C LEU A 189 -7.40 7.70 9.15
N TYR A 190 -8.34 7.81 8.21
CA TYR A 190 -9.74 7.99 8.54
C TYR A 190 -10.26 6.85 9.43
N GLU A 191 -9.94 5.60 9.07
CA GLU A 191 -10.37 4.43 9.83
C GLU A 191 -9.75 4.39 11.23
N MET A 192 -8.46 4.71 11.37
CA MET A 192 -7.79 4.81 12.67
C MET A 192 -8.49 5.83 13.59
N LEU A 193 -8.87 7.00 13.05
CA LEU A 193 -9.45 8.09 13.83
C LEU A 193 -10.94 7.87 14.16
N THR A 194 -11.70 7.30 13.23
CA THR A 194 -13.16 7.20 13.33
C THR A 194 -13.65 5.82 13.76
N GLY A 195 -12.80 4.80 13.63
CA GLY A 195 -13.13 3.39 13.89
C GLY A 195 -14.01 2.77 12.80
N ARG A 196 -14.15 3.42 11.64
CA ARG A 196 -14.96 2.94 10.52
C ARG A 196 -14.35 3.36 9.18
N LEU A 197 -14.70 2.63 8.12
CA LEU A 197 -14.28 2.98 6.77
C LEU A 197 -15.05 4.20 6.25
N PRO A 198 -14.43 5.07 5.43
CA PRO A 198 -15.08 6.25 4.87
C PRO A 198 -16.21 5.92 3.88
N TYR A 199 -16.12 4.77 3.19
CA TYR A 199 -17.06 4.34 2.13
C TYR A 199 -17.50 2.87 2.27
N GLY A 200 -17.70 2.39 3.51
CA GLY A 200 -17.80 0.95 3.81
C GLY A 200 -19.13 0.43 4.37
N ASP A 201 -20.16 1.26 4.53
CA ASP A 201 -21.43 0.78 5.09
C ASP A 201 -22.27 0.03 4.04
N SER A 202 -22.51 -1.26 4.32
CA SER A 202 -23.07 -2.28 3.42
C SER A 202 -24.52 -2.06 2.95
N LYS A 203 -25.13 -0.92 3.29
CA LYS A 203 -26.54 -0.60 2.98
C LYS A 203 -26.71 0.33 1.77
N GLN A 204 -25.62 0.72 1.11
CA GLN A 204 -25.67 1.63 -0.03
C GLN A 204 -25.96 0.88 -1.33
N SER A 205 -26.96 1.34 -2.10
CA SER A 205 -27.38 0.74 -3.37
C SER A 205 -26.28 0.71 -4.45
N LYS A 206 -25.25 1.55 -4.31
CA LYS A 206 -24.15 1.69 -5.28
C LYS A 206 -22.94 0.80 -4.99
N GLY A 207 -22.90 0.13 -3.83
CA GLY A 207 -21.73 -0.64 -3.36
C GLY A 207 -20.49 0.21 -3.07
N ILE A 208 -19.44 -0.42 -2.56
CA ILE A 208 -18.16 0.25 -2.20
C ILE A 208 -17.56 1.02 -3.38
N PRO A 209 -17.42 0.45 -4.61
CA PRO A 209 -16.82 1.18 -5.72
C PRO A 209 -17.62 2.44 -6.09
N GLY A 210 -18.95 2.36 -6.09
CA GLY A 210 -19.80 3.51 -6.39
C GLY A 210 -19.67 4.61 -5.34
N ALA A 211 -19.63 4.25 -4.06
CA ALA A 211 -19.43 5.20 -2.96
C ALA A 211 -18.06 5.88 -3.03
N VAL A 212 -17.00 5.10 -3.27
CA VAL A 212 -15.64 5.63 -3.46
C VAL A 212 -15.58 6.60 -4.65
N ILE A 213 -16.36 6.38 -5.71
CA ILE A 213 -16.36 7.25 -6.89
C ILE A 213 -17.20 8.52 -6.67
N SER A 214 -18.40 8.41 -6.09
CA SER A 214 -19.38 9.52 -6.08
C SER A 214 -19.56 10.24 -4.76
N ASP A 215 -19.32 9.57 -3.63
CA ASP A 215 -19.76 10.09 -2.34
C ASP A 215 -18.67 10.99 -1.72
N GLU A 216 -19.11 12.06 -1.08
CA GLU A 216 -18.24 12.99 -0.37
C GLU A 216 -17.71 12.38 0.93
N LEU A 217 -16.51 12.78 1.34
CA LEU A 217 -15.95 12.39 2.63
C LEU A 217 -16.66 13.14 3.76
N THR A 218 -17.31 12.41 4.65
CA THR A 218 -18.10 12.98 5.76
C THR A 218 -17.49 12.64 7.12
N PHE A 219 -17.70 13.55 8.08
CA PHE A 219 -17.30 13.42 9.47
C PHE A 219 -18.52 13.67 10.35
N GLN A 220 -18.66 12.88 11.40
CA GLN A 220 -19.70 13.06 12.41
C GLN A 220 -19.13 13.80 13.61
N GLU A 221 -19.96 14.56 14.34
CA GLU A 221 -19.50 15.32 15.52
C GLU A 221 -18.81 14.43 16.57
N PHE A 222 -19.32 13.20 16.75
CA PHE A 222 -18.75 12.23 17.69
C PHE A 222 -17.41 11.62 17.25
N ASP A 223 -16.92 11.92 16.04
CA ASP A 223 -15.58 11.52 15.61
C ASP A 223 -14.50 12.37 16.25
N ARG A 224 -14.82 13.61 16.64
CA ARG A 224 -13.88 14.56 17.25
C ARG A 224 -12.62 14.79 16.40
N VAL A 225 -12.76 14.75 15.08
CA VAL A 225 -11.69 15.04 14.13
C VAL A 225 -11.66 16.55 13.87
N ASN A 226 -10.55 17.21 14.23
CA ASN A 226 -10.40 18.66 14.07
C ASN A 226 -10.29 19.09 12.60
N ASP A 227 -10.50 20.38 12.33
CA ASP A 227 -10.55 20.93 10.97
C ASP A 227 -9.27 20.69 10.18
N VAL A 228 -8.09 20.84 10.83
CA VAL A 228 -6.78 20.57 10.20
C VAL A 228 -6.67 19.13 9.72
N THR A 229 -7.19 18.17 10.50
CA THR A 229 -7.16 16.75 10.13
C THR A 229 -8.20 16.43 9.06
N GLN A 230 -9.38 17.05 9.12
CA GLN A 230 -10.38 16.89 8.07
C GLN A 230 -9.88 17.45 6.73
N ASP A 231 -9.21 18.61 6.75
CA ASP A 231 -8.60 19.24 5.58
C ASP A 231 -7.52 18.34 4.96
N PHE A 232 -6.63 17.79 5.80
CA PHE A 232 -5.64 16.81 5.35
C PHE A 232 -6.29 15.60 4.66
N LEU A 233 -7.30 15.00 5.32
CA LEU A 233 -8.00 13.83 4.79
C LEU A 233 -8.74 14.11 3.48
N ARG A 234 -9.41 15.26 3.36
CA ARG A 234 -10.08 15.67 2.10
C ARG A 234 -9.08 15.87 0.97
N SER A 235 -7.92 16.43 1.27
CA SER A 235 -6.88 16.72 0.27
C SER A 235 -6.09 15.48 -0.15
N VAL A 236 -5.80 14.56 0.77
CA VAL A 236 -5.18 13.25 0.47
C VAL A 236 -6.16 12.29 -0.22
N MET A 237 -7.45 12.40 0.09
CA MET A 237 -8.51 11.60 -0.54
C MET A 237 -9.27 12.39 -1.61
N ALA A 238 -8.58 13.29 -2.33
CA ALA A 238 -9.15 13.93 -3.50
C ALA A 238 -9.45 12.87 -4.59
N LYS A 239 -10.68 12.94 -5.13
CA LYS A 239 -11.16 11.98 -6.14
C LYS A 239 -10.41 12.12 -7.46
N ASP A 240 -10.07 13.35 -7.85
CA ASP A 240 -9.16 13.64 -8.95
C ASP A 240 -7.72 13.44 -8.46
N PRO A 241 -6.95 12.50 -9.06
CA PRO A 241 -5.55 12.27 -8.67
C PRO A 241 -4.65 13.51 -8.86
N ASN A 242 -5.01 14.45 -9.73
CA ASN A 242 -4.23 15.68 -9.96
C ASN A 242 -4.49 16.76 -8.89
N ALA A 243 -5.63 16.68 -8.21
CA ALA A 243 -5.95 17.54 -7.07
C ALA A 243 -5.50 16.93 -5.73
N ARG A 244 -5.02 15.69 -5.75
CA ARG A 244 -4.53 14.98 -4.56
C ARG A 244 -3.17 15.55 -4.16
N LEU A 245 -2.97 15.76 -2.86
CA LEU A 245 -1.68 16.26 -2.36
C LEU A 245 -0.52 15.40 -2.87
N THR A 246 0.56 16.07 -3.24
CA THR A 246 1.86 15.45 -3.48
C THR A 246 2.49 15.07 -2.14
N VAL A 247 3.47 14.16 -2.18
CA VAL A 247 4.22 13.75 -0.97
C VAL A 247 4.92 14.92 -0.28
N ALA A 248 5.38 15.93 -1.03
CA ALA A 248 6.00 17.12 -0.47
C ALA A 248 4.98 17.98 0.28
N GLU A 249 3.81 18.21 -0.32
CA GLU A 249 2.72 18.96 0.32
C GLU A 249 2.17 18.21 1.54
N MET A 250 2.05 16.88 1.48
CA MET A 250 1.65 16.07 2.64
C MET A 250 2.59 16.25 3.81
N LYS A 251 3.91 16.20 3.58
CA LYS A 251 4.92 16.39 4.63
C LYS A 251 4.92 17.80 5.21
N ALA A 252 4.59 18.81 4.40
CA ALA A 252 4.49 20.20 4.82
C ALA A 252 3.12 20.57 5.44
N HIS A 253 2.15 19.64 5.43
CA HIS A 253 0.81 19.91 5.89
C HIS A 253 0.77 20.15 7.41
N PRO A 254 -0.03 21.11 7.92
CA PRO A 254 -0.15 21.40 9.36
C PRO A 254 -0.57 20.20 10.23
N TYR A 255 -1.13 19.16 9.61
CA TYR A 255 -1.44 17.89 10.28
C TYR A 255 -0.21 17.24 10.94
N PHE A 256 0.98 17.42 10.34
CA PHE A 256 2.25 16.88 10.82
C PHE A 256 3.14 17.89 11.56
N GLU A 257 2.72 19.16 11.71
CA GLU A 257 3.54 20.23 12.31
C GLU A 257 3.78 20.04 13.83
N THR A 258 2.90 19.29 14.50
CA THR A 258 2.95 19.07 15.96
C THR A 258 3.39 17.65 16.35
N MET A 259 4.34 17.08 15.60
CA MET A 259 5.01 15.83 16.01
C MET A 259 6.16 16.09 16.97
#